data_AF-A0A328U4Z3-F1
#
_entry.id   AF-A0A328U4Z3-F1
#
_cell.length_a   1.000
_cell.length_b   1.000
_cell.length_c   1.000
_cell.angle_alpha   90.00
_cell.angle_beta   90.00
_cell.angle_gamma   90.00
#
_symmetry.space_group_name_H-M   'P 1'
#
loop_
_entity.id
_entity.type
_entity.pdbx_description
1 polymer ?
#
loop_
_entity_poly.entity_id
_entity_poly.type
_entity_poly.pdbx_seq_one_letter_code
_entity_poly.pdbx_strand_id
1 'polypeptide(L)'
;MLNPHRYDPAIIDYMIHPPIMDVLAELFEEEPLASQSMFYFKPPGAKGQALHQDNYYLKVSPGNCMAAWVAIDPADQENGGMLVVPGTSNLEILCPHEADPEQSFTNEEVDVPEGLIAVPMNMQAGDTLFFNGSVIHGSYPNNSSSRFRRAFIAHYAGISSVKVMEDTLYDRQGNVILREVDESSIPCGTEFASYTSKDYY
;
A
#
# COMPACT_ATOMS: atom_id res chain seq x y z
N MET A 1 -5.31 -2.93 -10.83
CA MET A 1 -4.29 -2.53 -11.82
C MET A 1 -3.09 -1.97 -11.06
N LEU A 2 -1.90 -2.53 -11.28
CA LEU A 2 -0.65 -2.14 -10.63
C LEU A 2 0.19 -1.29 -11.60
N ASN A 3 0.86 -0.26 -11.09
CA ASN A 3 1.75 0.64 -11.82
C ASN A 3 1.20 1.31 -13.09
N PRO A 4 -0.05 1.79 -13.10
CA PRO A 4 -0.61 2.42 -14.29
C PRO A 4 0.10 3.72 -14.67
N HIS A 5 0.76 4.40 -13.72
CA HIS A 5 1.58 5.59 -13.97
C HIS A 5 2.74 5.37 -14.95
N ARG A 6 3.16 4.12 -15.15
CA ARG A 6 4.20 3.77 -16.14
C ARG A 6 3.70 3.85 -17.58
N TYR A 7 2.38 3.85 -17.77
CA TYR A 7 1.72 3.83 -19.08
C TYR A 7 0.91 5.09 -19.36
N ASP A 8 0.43 5.76 -18.30
CA ASP A 8 -0.31 7.02 -18.41
C ASP A 8 0.33 8.09 -17.52
N PRO A 9 1.02 9.09 -18.10
CA PRO A 9 1.68 10.14 -17.33
C PRO A 9 0.68 11.02 -16.56
N ALA A 10 -0.60 11.06 -16.95
CA ALA A 10 -1.61 11.79 -16.18
C ALA A 10 -1.80 11.20 -14.77
N ILE A 11 -1.41 9.94 -14.54
CA ILE A 11 -1.48 9.32 -13.21
C ILE A 11 -0.40 9.88 -12.28
N ILE A 12 0.74 10.31 -12.82
CA ILE A 12 1.78 10.99 -12.03
C ILE A 12 1.19 12.25 -11.39
N ASP A 13 0.37 13.03 -12.11
CA ASP A 13 -0.30 14.22 -11.59
C ASP A 13 -1.17 13.93 -10.35
N TYR A 14 -1.84 12.77 -10.30
CA TYR A 14 -2.59 12.33 -9.13
C TYR A 14 -1.69 11.85 -8.00
N MET A 15 -0.57 11.18 -8.31
CA MET A 15 0.41 10.76 -7.31
C MET A 15 1.07 11.97 -6.63
N ILE A 16 1.30 13.06 -7.36
CA ILE A 16 1.99 14.26 -6.84
C ILE A 16 1.01 15.41 -6.50
N HIS A 17 -0.27 15.09 -6.31
CA HIS A 17 -1.29 16.10 -6.01
C HIS A 17 -0.90 16.92 -4.76
N PRO A 18 -0.87 18.28 -4.80
CA PRO A 18 -0.16 19.05 -3.78
C PRO A 18 -0.62 18.82 -2.33
N PRO A 19 -1.94 18.79 -2.02
CA PRO A 19 -2.42 18.41 -0.68
C PRO A 19 -1.93 17.03 -0.16
N ILE A 20 -1.72 16.05 -1.04
CA ILE A 20 -1.19 14.73 -0.67
C ILE A 20 0.29 14.86 -0.34
N MET A 21 1.05 15.54 -1.21
CA MET A 21 2.48 15.75 -1.04
C MET A 21 2.80 16.59 0.20
N ASP A 22 1.97 17.58 0.53
CA ASP A 22 2.16 18.43 1.71
C ASP A 22 1.98 17.62 3.01
N VAL A 23 0.94 16.79 3.11
CA VAL A 23 0.75 15.89 4.26
C VAL A 23 1.89 14.88 4.37
N LEU A 24 2.32 14.30 3.25
CA LEU A 24 3.44 13.36 3.25
C LEU A 24 4.75 14.03 3.67
N ALA A 25 5.01 15.26 3.23
CA ALA A 25 6.21 16.00 3.64
C ALA A 25 6.24 16.24 5.16
N GLU A 26 5.09 16.52 5.77
CA GLU A 26 4.97 16.61 7.23
C GLU A 26 5.19 15.26 7.91
N LEU A 27 4.61 14.18 7.39
CA LEU A 27 4.74 12.83 7.97
C LEU A 27 6.15 12.24 7.83
N PHE A 28 6.82 12.49 6.71
CA PHE A 28 8.20 12.05 6.48
C PHE A 28 9.24 12.96 7.16
N GLU A 29 8.86 14.21 7.49
CA GLU A 29 9.79 15.27 7.88
C GLU A 29 10.87 15.58 6.82
N GLU A 30 10.58 15.24 5.57
CA GLU A 30 11.43 15.47 4.40
C GLU A 30 10.60 15.43 3.10
N GLU A 31 11.23 15.71 1.95
CA GLU A 31 10.54 15.67 0.66
C GLU A 31 10.09 14.24 0.30
N PRO A 32 8.79 13.99 0.03
CA PRO A 32 8.33 12.70 -0.44
C PRO A 32 8.60 12.50 -1.93
N LEU A 33 8.83 11.26 -2.31
CA LEU A 33 9.01 10.79 -3.68
C LEU A 33 7.96 9.72 -3.97
N ALA A 34 7.15 9.90 -5.01
CA ALA A 34 6.15 8.91 -5.41
C ALA A 34 6.83 7.74 -6.13
N SER A 35 6.48 6.50 -5.78
CA SER A 35 7.17 5.28 -6.24
C SER A 35 6.24 4.32 -6.96
N GLN A 36 5.05 4.07 -6.39
CA GLN A 36 4.12 3.07 -6.91
C GLN A 36 2.71 3.65 -7.00
N SER A 37 1.90 3.17 -7.93
CA SER A 37 0.47 3.44 -7.91
C SER A 37 -0.38 2.23 -8.24
N MET A 38 -1.59 2.21 -7.71
CA MET A 38 -2.55 1.13 -7.89
C MET A 38 -3.97 1.69 -7.99
N PHE A 39 -4.76 1.10 -8.88
CA PHE A 39 -6.21 1.18 -8.82
C PHE A 39 -6.75 -0.13 -8.30
N TYR A 40 -7.42 -0.07 -7.15
CA TYR A 40 -8.02 -1.22 -6.51
C TYR A 40 -9.54 -1.20 -6.67
N PHE A 41 -10.07 -2.22 -7.33
CA PHE A 41 -11.50 -2.36 -7.61
C PHE A 41 -12.07 -3.57 -6.87
N LYS A 42 -13.03 -3.34 -5.98
CA LYS A 42 -13.77 -4.41 -5.31
C LYS A 42 -15.25 -4.39 -5.70
N PRO A 43 -15.70 -5.27 -6.61
CA PRO A 43 -17.13 -5.50 -6.84
C PRO A 43 -17.79 -6.24 -5.65
N PRO A 44 -19.13 -6.21 -5.56
CA PRO A 44 -19.90 -7.13 -4.72
C PRO A 44 -19.39 -8.59 -4.82
N GLY A 45 -19.15 -9.23 -3.69
CA GLY A 45 -18.64 -10.60 -3.58
C GLY A 45 -17.12 -10.76 -3.73
N ALA A 46 -16.37 -9.68 -3.92
CA ALA A 46 -14.91 -9.75 -4.00
C ALA A 46 -14.27 -10.08 -2.64
N LYS A 47 -13.16 -10.81 -2.67
CA LYS A 47 -12.36 -11.16 -1.49
C LYS A 47 -11.68 -9.93 -0.85
N GLY A 48 -11.31 -10.08 0.41
CA GLY A 48 -10.48 -9.16 1.17
C GLY A 48 -9.02 -9.21 0.77
N GLN A 49 -8.20 -8.35 1.39
CA GLN A 49 -6.74 -8.50 1.37
C GLN A 49 -6.31 -8.88 2.79
N ALA A 50 -5.53 -9.95 2.91
CA ALA A 50 -5.00 -10.37 4.19
C ALA A 50 -4.10 -9.29 4.82
N LEU A 51 -3.88 -9.41 6.11
CA LEU A 51 -3.04 -8.47 6.86
C LEU A 51 -1.59 -8.56 6.37
N HIS A 52 -0.97 -7.43 6.08
CA HIS A 52 0.40 -7.37 5.57
C HIS A 52 1.07 -6.04 5.92
N GLN A 53 2.36 -5.93 5.57
CA GLN A 53 3.17 -4.71 5.66
C GLN A 53 3.70 -4.36 4.27
N ASP A 54 3.43 -3.16 3.77
CA ASP A 54 3.84 -2.75 2.43
C ASP A 54 5.36 -2.77 2.24
N ASN A 55 6.12 -2.41 3.28
CA ASN A 55 7.57 -2.32 3.17
C ASN A 55 8.26 -3.69 3.11
N TYR A 56 7.53 -4.78 3.38
CA TYR A 56 7.96 -6.15 3.02
C TYR A 56 8.21 -6.28 1.52
N TYR A 57 7.35 -5.64 0.71
CA TYR A 57 7.40 -5.67 -0.74
C TYR A 57 8.18 -4.48 -1.32
N LEU A 58 8.00 -3.28 -0.79
CA LEU A 58 8.54 -2.05 -1.38
C LEU A 58 10.00 -1.76 -0.97
N LYS A 59 10.47 -2.37 0.13
CA LYS A 59 11.89 -2.37 0.56
C LYS A 59 12.55 -0.99 0.56
N VAL A 60 11.84 0.04 1.02
CA VAL A 60 12.43 1.38 1.13
C VAL A 60 13.47 1.38 2.25
N SER A 61 14.70 1.78 1.94
CA SER A 61 15.80 1.85 2.90
C SER A 61 16.84 2.92 2.51
N PRO A 62 17.40 3.70 3.45
CA PRO A 62 16.92 3.87 4.82
C PRO A 62 15.49 4.44 4.85
N GLY A 63 14.81 4.25 5.98
CA GLY A 63 13.44 4.72 6.18
C GLY A 63 12.40 3.63 5.93
N ASN A 64 11.22 4.04 5.49
CA ASN A 64 10.07 3.18 5.23
C ASN A 64 9.25 3.80 4.09
N CYS A 65 8.40 3.00 3.42
CA CYS A 65 7.40 3.58 2.55
C CYS A 65 6.24 4.19 3.37
N MET A 66 5.48 5.07 2.74
CA MET A 66 4.15 5.46 3.20
C MET A 66 3.16 5.33 2.06
N ALA A 67 1.93 4.94 2.38
CA ALA A 67 0.83 4.89 1.43
C ALA A 67 -0.08 6.11 1.62
N ALA A 68 -0.60 6.64 0.51
CA ALA A 68 -1.81 7.44 0.47
C ALA A 68 -2.91 6.62 -0.20
N TRP A 69 -3.87 6.17 0.59
CA TRP A 69 -5.02 5.39 0.11
C TRP A 69 -6.24 6.32 0.00
N VAL A 70 -6.63 6.63 -1.23
CA VAL A 70 -7.72 7.57 -1.54
C VAL A 70 -8.99 6.80 -1.86
N ALA A 71 -10.04 7.03 -1.07
CA ALA A 71 -11.36 6.48 -1.29
C ALA A 71 -12.00 7.13 -2.54
N ILE A 72 -12.22 6.36 -3.61
CA ILE A 72 -12.98 6.86 -4.78
C ILE A 72 -14.48 6.70 -4.52
N ASP A 73 -14.85 5.56 -3.94
CA ASP A 73 -16.19 5.30 -3.40
C ASP A 73 -16.15 5.33 -1.86
N PRO A 74 -17.27 5.60 -1.16
CA PRO A 74 -17.34 5.38 0.28
C PRO A 74 -16.89 3.95 0.62
N ALA A 75 -16.10 3.79 1.67
CA ALA A 75 -15.53 2.53 2.07
C ALA A 75 -15.83 2.24 3.54
N ASP A 76 -16.39 1.06 3.80
CA ASP A 76 -16.68 0.56 5.14
C ASP A 76 -16.48 -0.96 5.17
N GLN A 77 -16.69 -1.57 6.33
CA GLN A 77 -16.51 -3.02 6.49
C GLN A 77 -17.39 -3.87 5.56
N GLU A 78 -18.58 -3.39 5.17
CA GLU A 78 -19.50 -4.18 4.34
C GLU A 78 -19.04 -4.24 2.88
N ASN A 79 -18.51 -3.14 2.32
CA ASN A 79 -18.06 -3.10 0.93
C ASN A 79 -16.56 -3.33 0.73
N GLY A 80 -15.87 -3.82 1.77
CA GLY A 80 -14.47 -4.21 1.68
C GLY A 80 -13.48 -3.06 1.88
N GLY A 81 -13.82 -2.15 2.79
CA GLY A 81 -12.97 -1.08 3.31
C GLY A 81 -11.75 -1.58 4.09
N MET A 82 -10.91 -0.64 4.48
CA MET A 82 -9.61 -0.94 5.10
C MET A 82 -9.76 -1.28 6.59
N LEU A 83 -8.81 -2.05 7.09
CA LEU A 83 -8.55 -2.20 8.52
C LEU A 83 -7.05 -2.05 8.76
N VAL A 84 -6.70 -1.47 9.90
CA VAL A 84 -5.32 -1.22 10.32
C VAL A 84 -5.13 -1.73 11.75
N VAL A 85 -3.91 -2.13 12.12
CA VAL A 85 -3.54 -2.44 13.49
C VAL A 85 -2.75 -1.24 14.04
N PRO A 86 -3.35 -0.38 14.88
CA PRO A 86 -2.65 0.77 15.43
C PRO A 86 -1.45 0.35 16.28
N GLY A 87 -0.40 1.19 16.28
CA GLY A 87 0.79 0.96 17.10
C GLY A 87 1.86 0.07 16.47
N THR A 88 1.66 -0.42 15.24
CA THR A 88 2.63 -1.32 14.58
C THR A 88 3.60 -0.62 13.63
N SER A 89 3.55 0.71 13.49
CA SER A 89 4.40 1.46 12.54
C SER A 89 5.90 1.35 12.83
N ASN A 90 6.28 1.01 14.07
CA ASN A 90 7.68 0.87 14.49
C ASN A 90 8.10 -0.60 14.61
N LEU A 91 7.25 -1.54 14.18
CA LEU A 91 7.64 -2.94 14.14
C LEU A 91 8.62 -3.17 12.99
N GLU A 92 9.51 -4.13 13.21
CA GLU A 92 10.24 -4.76 12.13
C GLU A 92 9.27 -5.43 11.15
N ILE A 93 9.78 -5.72 9.96
CA ILE A 93 9.02 -6.45 8.96
C ILE A 93 8.86 -7.90 9.43
N LEU A 94 7.61 -8.31 9.63
CA LEU A 94 7.24 -9.65 10.06
C LEU A 94 7.29 -10.61 8.88
N CYS A 95 7.56 -11.88 9.19
CA CYS A 95 7.47 -12.94 8.22
C CYS A 95 6.03 -13.36 8.01
N PRO A 96 5.51 -13.31 6.76
CA PRO A 96 4.18 -13.78 6.49
C PRO A 96 4.11 -15.31 6.58
N HIS A 97 2.91 -15.80 6.78
CA HIS A 97 2.50 -17.18 6.57
C HIS A 97 1.42 -17.23 5.47
N GLU A 98 0.98 -18.44 5.14
CA GLU A 98 -0.10 -18.64 4.16
C GLU A 98 -1.41 -18.00 4.66
N ALA A 99 -2.01 -17.15 3.83
CA ALA A 99 -3.30 -16.53 4.08
C ALA A 99 -4.45 -17.49 3.76
N ASP A 100 -5.63 -17.26 4.36
CA ASP A 100 -6.85 -17.98 4.00
C ASP A 100 -7.32 -17.62 2.58
N PRO A 101 -7.24 -18.56 1.60
CA PRO A 101 -7.60 -18.27 0.22
C PRO A 101 -9.10 -18.08 0.03
N GLU A 102 -9.98 -18.43 0.98
CA GLU A 102 -11.41 -18.13 0.89
C GLU A 102 -11.69 -16.66 1.20
N GLN A 103 -10.89 -16.06 2.09
CA GLN A 103 -11.08 -14.68 2.54
C GLN A 103 -10.22 -13.66 1.80
N SER A 104 -9.01 -14.05 1.37
CA SER A 104 -8.04 -13.18 0.73
C SER A 104 -7.81 -13.52 -0.74
N PHE A 105 -7.50 -12.51 -1.55
CA PHE A 105 -6.94 -12.72 -2.89
C PHE A 105 -5.40 -12.79 -2.88
N THR A 106 -4.74 -12.37 -1.79
CA THR A 106 -3.29 -12.56 -1.57
C THR A 106 -3.05 -13.83 -0.78
N ASN A 107 -1.87 -14.43 -0.98
CA ASN A 107 -1.49 -15.69 -0.33
C ASN A 107 -0.66 -15.50 0.95
N GLU A 108 -0.32 -14.27 1.30
CA GLU A 108 0.55 -13.93 2.42
C GLU A 108 -0.22 -13.12 3.45
N GLU A 109 -0.06 -13.50 4.72
CA GLU A 109 -0.67 -12.85 5.88
C GLU A 109 0.32 -12.75 7.04
N VAL A 110 0.23 -11.68 7.83
CA VAL A 110 0.93 -11.53 9.11
C VAL A 110 -0.07 -11.49 10.27
N ASP A 111 0.31 -12.12 11.38
CA ASP A 111 -0.50 -12.11 12.59
C ASP A 111 -0.58 -10.72 13.23
N VAL A 112 -1.72 -10.44 13.86
CA VAL A 112 -1.86 -9.29 14.77
C VAL A 112 -1.06 -9.59 16.04
N PRO A 113 -0.11 -8.73 16.45
CA PRO A 113 0.65 -8.93 17.68
C PRO A 113 -0.24 -9.03 18.92
N GLU A 114 0.20 -9.80 19.91
CA GLU A 114 -0.55 -10.00 21.15
C GLU A 114 -0.91 -8.67 21.83
N GLY A 115 -2.18 -8.53 22.23
CA GLY A 115 -2.69 -7.33 22.90
C GLY A 115 -3.06 -6.17 21.96
N LEU A 116 -2.80 -6.30 20.66
CA LEU A 116 -3.29 -5.36 19.64
C LEU A 116 -4.56 -5.87 18.97
N ILE A 117 -5.29 -4.96 18.34
CA ILE A 117 -6.51 -5.28 17.58
C ILE A 117 -6.49 -4.54 16.25
N ALA A 118 -7.02 -5.18 15.22
CA ALA A 118 -7.29 -4.51 13.95
C ALA A 118 -8.57 -3.67 14.06
N VAL A 119 -8.54 -2.47 13.51
CA VAL A 119 -9.60 -1.45 13.60
C VAL A 119 -10.08 -1.10 12.18
N PRO A 120 -11.40 -1.12 11.92
CA PRO A 120 -11.96 -0.75 10.61
C PRO A 120 -11.85 0.76 10.36
N MET A 121 -11.52 1.14 9.14
CA MET A 121 -11.44 2.53 8.68
C MET A 121 -12.64 2.84 7.78
N ASN A 122 -13.64 3.54 8.33
CA ASN A 122 -14.78 4.03 7.57
C ASN A 122 -14.42 5.36 6.91
N MET A 123 -14.61 5.45 5.60
CA MET A 123 -14.18 6.58 4.76
C MET A 123 -15.31 6.99 3.81
N GLN A 124 -15.47 8.28 3.60
CA GLN A 124 -16.29 8.83 2.52
C GLN A 124 -15.48 8.95 1.23
N ALA A 125 -16.15 9.14 0.10
CA ALA A 125 -15.47 9.43 -1.16
C ALA A 125 -14.65 10.73 -1.03
N GLY A 126 -13.37 10.67 -1.44
CA GLY A 126 -12.40 11.75 -1.32
C GLY A 126 -11.55 11.71 -0.04
N ASP A 127 -11.95 10.95 0.98
CA ASP A 127 -11.11 10.77 2.16
C ASP A 127 -9.82 10.03 1.79
N THR A 128 -8.72 10.41 2.45
CA THR A 128 -7.42 9.77 2.26
C THR A 128 -6.89 9.24 3.59
N LEU A 129 -6.51 7.96 3.59
CA LEU A 129 -5.84 7.31 4.71
C LEU A 129 -4.34 7.25 4.42
N PHE A 130 -3.55 7.89 5.27
CA PHE A 130 -2.09 7.83 5.23
C PHE A 130 -1.59 6.83 6.28
N PHE A 131 -0.66 5.96 5.89
CA PHE A 131 -0.05 5.02 6.82
C PHE A 131 1.37 4.64 6.41
N ASN A 132 2.20 4.36 7.42
CA ASN A 132 3.57 3.88 7.26
C ASN A 132 3.57 2.42 6.80
N GLY A 133 4.54 2.03 5.98
CA GLY A 133 4.62 0.69 5.38
C GLY A 133 4.86 -0.46 6.34
N SER A 134 5.25 -0.19 7.59
CA SER A 134 5.27 -1.19 8.68
C SER A 134 3.92 -1.32 9.40
N VAL A 135 2.94 -0.44 9.16
CA VAL A 135 1.60 -0.59 9.73
C VAL A 135 0.97 -1.86 9.16
N ILE A 136 0.57 -2.77 10.04
CA ILE A 136 -0.13 -3.98 9.64
C ILE A 136 -1.53 -3.55 9.23
N HIS A 137 -1.90 -3.87 8.00
CA HIS A 137 -3.17 -3.46 7.45
C HIS A 137 -3.66 -4.45 6.41
N GLY A 138 -4.94 -4.37 6.08
CA GLY A 138 -5.58 -5.20 5.09
C GLY A 138 -6.90 -4.60 4.66
N SER A 139 -7.78 -5.43 4.08
CA SER A 139 -9.13 -4.99 3.77
C SER A 139 -10.15 -6.11 3.86
N TYR A 140 -11.37 -5.78 4.28
CA TYR A 140 -12.46 -6.75 4.38
C TYR A 140 -12.88 -7.30 3.00
N PRO A 141 -13.50 -8.48 2.93
CA PRO A 141 -14.26 -8.88 1.74
C PRO A 141 -15.41 -7.90 1.48
N ASN A 142 -15.79 -7.74 0.21
CA ASN A 142 -16.97 -6.97 -0.16
C ASN A 142 -18.20 -7.89 -0.09
N ASN A 143 -18.91 -7.84 1.03
CA ASN A 143 -20.14 -8.60 1.28
C ASN A 143 -21.41 -7.84 0.89
N SER A 144 -21.27 -6.58 0.47
CA SER A 144 -22.41 -5.79 0.01
C SER A 144 -23.00 -6.40 -1.26
N SER A 145 -24.32 -6.29 -1.41
CA SER A 145 -25.04 -6.84 -2.57
C SER A 145 -24.96 -5.98 -3.83
N SER A 146 -24.56 -4.70 -3.70
CA SER A 146 -24.66 -3.73 -4.81
C SER A 146 -23.57 -2.66 -4.85
N ARG A 147 -22.90 -2.38 -3.73
CA ARG A 147 -21.88 -1.34 -3.62
C ARG A 147 -20.51 -1.85 -4.06
N PHE A 148 -19.89 -1.09 -4.95
CA PHE A 148 -18.49 -1.23 -5.32
C PHE A 148 -17.62 -0.45 -4.34
N ARG A 149 -16.34 -0.80 -4.28
CA ARG A 149 -15.31 -0.05 -3.56
C ARG A 149 -14.09 0.16 -4.44
N ARG A 150 -14.04 1.31 -5.10
CA ARG A 150 -12.85 1.80 -5.82
C ARG A 150 -11.95 2.59 -4.89
N ALA A 151 -10.65 2.42 -5.08
CA ALA A 151 -9.63 3.23 -4.44
C ALA A 151 -8.46 3.47 -5.38
N PHE A 152 -7.86 4.65 -5.25
CA PHE A 152 -6.56 4.95 -5.80
C PHE A 152 -5.54 4.90 -4.66
N ILE A 153 -4.41 4.25 -4.90
CA ILE A 153 -3.37 4.07 -3.90
C ILE A 153 -2.08 4.52 -4.55
N ALA A 154 -1.31 5.32 -3.83
CA ALA A 154 0.06 5.64 -4.20
C ALA A 154 0.98 5.40 -3.01
N HIS A 155 2.17 4.91 -3.29
CA HIS A 155 3.21 4.69 -2.30
C HIS A 155 4.37 5.64 -2.54
N TYR A 156 4.98 6.05 -1.44
CA TYR A 156 5.99 7.09 -1.40
C TYR A 156 7.17 6.65 -0.54
N ALA A 157 8.33 7.20 -0.84
CA ALA A 157 9.53 7.11 -0.02
C ALA A 157 10.04 8.52 0.31
N GLY A 158 10.74 8.69 1.42
CA GLY A 158 11.44 9.94 1.70
C GLY A 158 12.63 10.15 0.76
N ILE A 159 13.00 11.42 0.50
CA ILE A 159 14.15 11.78 -0.35
C ILE A 159 15.46 11.17 0.15
N SER A 160 15.61 10.91 1.45
CA SER A 160 16.76 10.23 2.04
C SER A 160 16.89 8.73 1.71
N SER A 161 15.83 8.10 1.17
CA SER A 161 15.87 6.71 0.71
C SER A 161 16.99 6.51 -0.31
N VAL A 162 17.61 5.33 -0.29
CA VAL A 162 18.71 4.96 -1.21
C VAL A 162 18.30 3.75 -2.04
N LYS A 163 17.63 2.78 -1.41
CA LYS A 163 17.17 1.53 -1.97
C LYS A 163 15.65 1.39 -1.91
N VAL A 164 15.10 0.75 -2.94
CA VAL A 164 13.66 0.54 -3.16
C VAL A 164 13.45 -0.69 -4.05
N MET A 165 12.23 -1.21 -4.12
CA MET A 165 11.90 -2.30 -5.06
C MET A 165 11.89 -1.85 -6.52
N GLU A 166 11.41 -0.64 -6.82
CA GLU A 166 11.37 -0.07 -8.19
C GLU A 166 12.19 1.21 -8.24
N ASP A 167 13.21 1.26 -9.10
CA ASP A 167 14.24 2.31 -9.14
C ASP A 167 13.78 3.72 -9.55
N THR A 168 12.59 3.84 -10.14
CA THR A 168 12.08 5.07 -10.75
C THR A 168 11.05 5.71 -9.83
N LEU A 169 11.43 6.81 -9.18
CA LEU A 169 10.55 7.61 -8.33
C LEU A 169 10.31 8.99 -8.95
N TYR A 170 9.29 9.71 -8.47
CA TYR A 170 8.90 11.03 -8.97
C TYR A 170 8.88 12.05 -7.84
N ASP A 171 9.53 13.19 -8.04
CA ASP A 171 9.42 14.33 -7.12
C ASP A 171 8.09 15.08 -7.29
N ARG A 172 7.87 16.12 -6.47
CA ARG A 172 6.65 16.94 -6.50
C ARG A 172 6.44 17.72 -7.80
N GLN A 173 7.43 17.76 -8.70
CA GLN A 173 7.32 18.35 -10.03
C GLN A 173 7.15 17.27 -11.12
N GLY A 174 7.10 15.99 -10.75
CA GLY A 174 7.04 14.86 -11.67
C GLY A 174 8.39 14.53 -12.32
N ASN A 175 9.51 15.10 -11.83
CA ASN A 175 10.82 14.72 -12.33
C ASN A 175 11.21 13.36 -11.80
N VAL A 176 11.90 12.59 -12.64
CA VAL A 176 12.41 11.28 -12.25
C VAL A 176 13.59 11.41 -11.31
N ILE A 177 13.51 10.69 -10.19
CA ILE A 177 14.55 10.53 -9.19
C ILE A 177 14.87 9.04 -9.09
N LEU A 178 16.11 8.67 -9.44
CA LEU A 178 16.54 7.26 -9.45
C LEU A 178 17.04 6.80 -8.08
N ARG A 179 16.81 5.53 -7.77
CA ARG A 179 17.30 4.82 -6.58
C ARG A 179 17.93 3.49 -6.95
N GLU A 180 18.69 2.92 -6.03
CA GLU A 180 19.20 1.56 -6.17
C GLU A 180 18.05 0.55 -6.00
N VAL A 181 18.04 -0.51 -6.79
CA VAL A 181 17.10 -1.63 -6.59
C VAL A 181 17.58 -2.49 -5.41
N ASP A 182 16.70 -2.77 -4.45
CA ASP A 182 17.01 -3.71 -3.38
C ASP A 182 16.82 -5.17 -3.83
N GLU A 183 17.92 -5.76 -4.29
CA GLU A 183 18.03 -7.17 -4.70
C GLU A 183 18.14 -8.15 -3.51
N SER A 184 18.12 -7.67 -2.25
CA SER A 184 18.22 -8.57 -1.10
C SER A 184 17.06 -9.56 -1.10
N SER A 185 17.32 -10.79 -0.65
CA SER A 185 16.22 -11.70 -0.30
C SER A 185 15.32 -11.03 0.74
N ILE A 186 14.03 -11.31 0.67
CA ILE A 186 13.08 -10.87 1.69
C ILE A 186 13.50 -11.51 3.03
N PRO A 187 13.30 -10.88 4.21
CA PRO A 187 13.85 -11.36 5.50
C PRO A 187 13.54 -12.82 5.85
N CYS A 188 12.55 -13.42 5.19
CA CYS A 188 11.95 -14.70 5.51
C CYS A 188 12.25 -15.79 4.47
N GLY A 189 13.17 -15.53 3.53
CA GLY A 189 13.53 -16.45 2.46
C GLY A 189 12.70 -16.26 1.18
N THR A 190 12.85 -17.19 0.23
CA THR A 190 12.24 -17.11 -1.10
C THR A 190 10.92 -17.86 -1.24
N GLU A 191 10.45 -18.53 -0.19
CA GLU A 191 9.20 -19.31 -0.22
C GLU A 191 7.97 -18.43 -0.50
N PHE A 192 8.10 -17.12 -0.30
CA PHE A 192 7.13 -16.06 -0.55
C PHE A 192 7.57 -15.09 -1.68
N ALA A 193 8.65 -15.39 -2.41
CA ALA A 193 9.23 -14.47 -3.40
C ALA A 193 8.58 -14.54 -4.80
N SER A 194 7.49 -15.28 -4.97
CA SER A 194 6.91 -15.55 -6.28
C SER A 194 5.78 -14.60 -6.67
N TYR A 195 6.02 -13.29 -6.74
CA TYR A 195 5.13 -12.38 -7.47
C TYR A 195 5.95 -11.35 -8.25
N THR A 196 6.56 -11.82 -9.34
CA THR A 196 6.88 -10.88 -10.43
C THR A 196 5.56 -10.40 -11.03
N SER A 197 5.53 -9.13 -11.41
CA SER A 197 4.40 -8.30 -11.83
C SER A 197 3.53 -8.78 -13.02
N LYS A 198 3.48 -10.08 -13.32
CA LYS A 198 2.80 -10.65 -14.49
C LYS A 198 1.40 -11.21 -14.22
N ASP A 199 1.02 -11.43 -12.97
CA ASP A 199 -0.21 -12.18 -12.65
C ASP A 199 -1.44 -11.30 -12.35
N TYR A 200 -1.40 -10.01 -12.69
CA TYR A 200 -2.53 -9.07 -12.49
C TYR A 200 -3.16 -8.58 -13.80
N TYR A 201 -3.04 -9.35 -14.88
CA TYR A 201 -3.83 -9.16 -16.12
C TYR A 201 -4.97 -10.16 -16.22
#